data_AF-A0A200H454-F1
#
_entry.id   AF-A0A200H454-F1
#
_cell.length_a   1.000
_cell.length_b   1.000
_cell.length_c   1.000
_cell.angle_alpha   90.00
_cell.angle_beta   90.00
_cell.angle_gamma   90.00
#
_symmetry.space_group_name_H-M   'P 1'
#
loop_
_entity.id
_entity.type
_entity.pdbx_description
1 polymer ?
#
loop_
_entity_poly.entity_id
_entity_poly.type
_entity_poly.pdbx_seq_one_letter_code
_entity_poly.pdbx_strand_id
1 'polypeptide(L)'
;MSRQRLRAGQLGRIRVTQMPSGRLQARALFCDEVGRQSRLKASATTAEEAEERLRAKAAELRDSTGGVELTADSTIADGCAVFLRDKAESGLVEDSTIDSYTYTVNNEIVGTCDNLLLIDLSVRRLNKILAEIRTTRSLSAARKVRSVLSQVCQVAIEHEVLTHNPVRAARRLPMPDKKESVLTPAQIWEVRRLMRAWRADSGYGPRPNVRVLENAMWIMIGTSVRIGEVLALRRCDVDVTAVKPLAHFNGTIRYTKKEGLHRKPAPKQVRQERRIVLPSFSAAAVRNQLAVTDTHPEAYLFATKTGKPLSVSNYERLLRTFVGDHRSELIAAGIDVEEFSTHIFRRSTATIVEAKAGIGLASRLLGHADEQVTRRSYVVTSELVDPVTADIMDDAFADPL
;
A
#
# COMPACT_ATOMS: atom_id res chain seq x y z
N MET A 1 54.31 -16.42 18.26
CA MET A 1 53.28 -16.77 17.26
C MET A 1 51.96 -16.13 17.66
N SER A 2 51.46 -15.19 16.86
CA SER A 2 50.18 -14.51 17.08
C SER A 2 49.04 -15.53 17.07
N ARG A 3 48.23 -15.53 18.14
CA ARG A 3 47.06 -16.41 18.25
C ARG A 3 46.08 -16.02 17.14
N GLN A 4 45.85 -16.91 16.17
CA GLN A 4 44.90 -16.68 15.08
C GLN A 4 43.54 -16.31 15.68
N ARG A 5 43.04 -15.10 15.40
CA ARG A 5 41.72 -14.65 15.87
C ARG A 5 40.65 -15.53 15.22
N LEU A 6 39.75 -16.09 16.04
CA LEU A 6 38.57 -16.80 15.54
C LEU A 6 37.68 -15.83 14.77
N ARG A 7 37.26 -16.22 13.56
CA ARG A 7 36.28 -15.46 12.76
C ARG A 7 34.87 -15.70 13.30
N ALA A 8 33.93 -14.81 12.97
CA ALA A 8 32.51 -15.01 13.27
C ALA A 8 32.04 -16.40 12.80
N GLY A 9 31.20 -17.04 13.61
CA GLY A 9 30.70 -18.40 13.39
C GLY A 9 31.73 -19.54 13.61
N GLN A 10 33.01 -19.24 13.87
CA GLN A 10 34.03 -20.30 14.02
C GLN A 10 34.08 -20.89 15.44
N LEU A 11 34.07 -22.22 15.47
CA LEU A 11 34.45 -23.02 16.63
C LEU A 11 35.97 -23.27 16.61
N GLY A 12 36.66 -22.83 17.66
CA GLY A 12 38.08 -23.06 17.83
C GLY A 12 38.44 -24.50 18.15
N ARG A 13 39.75 -24.77 18.29
CA ARG A 13 40.27 -26.12 18.57
C ARG A 13 39.61 -26.72 19.82
N ILE A 14 38.92 -27.84 19.61
CA ILE A 14 38.27 -28.61 20.67
C ILE A 14 39.34 -29.28 21.53
N ARG A 15 39.18 -29.21 22.85
CA ARG A 15 39.99 -29.94 23.82
C ARG A 15 39.07 -30.78 24.69
N VAL A 16 39.36 -32.07 24.79
CA VAL A 16 38.65 -33.00 25.66
C VAL A 16 39.47 -33.22 26.94
N THR A 17 38.81 -33.19 28.09
CA THR A 17 39.41 -33.44 29.40
C THR A 17 38.51 -34.35 30.23
N GLN A 18 39.08 -35.32 30.94
CA GLN A 18 38.35 -36.17 31.87
C GLN A 18 38.04 -35.40 33.16
N MET A 19 36.80 -35.47 33.62
CA MET A 19 36.34 -34.81 34.84
C MET A 19 36.43 -35.76 36.04
N PRO A 20 36.45 -35.22 37.29
CA PRO A 20 36.43 -36.03 38.51
C PRO A 20 35.23 -37.00 38.61
N SER A 21 34.14 -36.72 37.89
CA SER A 21 32.95 -37.58 37.82
C SER A 21 33.07 -38.75 36.82
N GLY A 22 34.23 -38.96 36.20
CA GLY A 22 34.46 -40.01 35.19
C GLY A 22 34.00 -39.66 33.77
N ARG A 23 33.21 -38.59 33.59
CA ARG A 23 32.75 -38.11 32.27
C ARG A 23 33.83 -37.33 31.52
N LEU A 24 33.74 -37.32 30.19
CA LEU A 24 34.62 -36.53 29.32
C LEU A 24 33.95 -35.20 28.96
N GLN A 25 34.67 -34.09 29.11
CA GLN A 25 34.20 -32.75 28.78
C GLN A 25 34.99 -32.19 27.60
N ALA A 26 34.30 -31.87 26.51
CA ALA A 26 34.82 -31.11 25.39
C ALA A 26 34.63 -29.61 25.64
N ARG A 27 35.67 -28.81 25.38
CA ARG A 27 35.63 -27.35 25.47
C ARG A 27 36.29 -26.69 24.25
N ALA A 28 35.72 -25.60 23.78
CA ALA A 28 36.28 -24.77 22.72
C ALA A 28 35.89 -23.30 22.94
N LEU A 29 36.67 -22.39 22.34
CA LEU A 29 36.25 -21.00 22.15
C LEU A 29 35.35 -20.95 20.92
N PHE A 30 34.20 -20.31 21.02
CA PHE A 30 33.27 -20.04 19.93
C PHE A 30 33.19 -18.53 19.73
N CYS A 31 33.24 -18.08 18.48
CA CYS A 31 33.00 -16.69 18.12
C CYS A 31 31.60 -16.63 17.50
N ASP A 32 30.68 -15.90 18.12
CA ASP A 32 29.32 -15.75 17.58
C ASP A 32 29.31 -14.91 16.29
N GLU A 33 28.15 -14.82 15.63
CA GLU A 33 28.00 -14.11 14.35
C GLU A 33 28.29 -12.59 14.45
N VAL A 34 28.22 -12.03 15.66
CA VAL A 34 28.58 -10.62 15.95
C VAL A 34 30.01 -10.45 16.48
N GLY A 35 30.81 -11.52 16.45
CA GLY A 35 32.24 -11.50 16.78
C GLY A 35 32.57 -11.56 18.28
N ARG A 36 31.59 -11.83 19.16
CA ARG A 36 31.83 -12.02 20.60
C ARG A 36 32.29 -13.44 20.85
N GLN A 37 33.34 -13.56 21.65
CA GLN A 37 33.92 -14.86 21.98
C GLN A 37 33.35 -15.39 23.29
N SER A 38 32.83 -16.62 23.26
CA SER A 38 32.37 -17.36 24.44
C SER A 38 33.05 -18.72 24.53
N ARG A 39 33.17 -19.27 25.74
CA ARG A 39 33.68 -20.65 25.93
C ARG A 39 32.51 -21.60 25.98
N LEU A 40 32.43 -22.50 25.00
CA LEU A 40 31.46 -23.58 25.01
C LEU A 40 32.05 -24.81 25.69
N LYS A 41 31.17 -25.52 26.39
CA LYS A 41 31.47 -26.80 27.05
C LYS A 41 30.30 -27.76 26.86
N ALA A 42 30.62 -29.01 26.59
CA ALA A 42 29.70 -30.13 26.55
C ALA A 42 30.37 -31.35 27.19
N SER A 43 29.59 -32.21 27.84
CA SER A 43 30.11 -33.42 28.49
C SER A 43 29.30 -34.64 28.12
N ALA A 44 29.99 -35.77 27.95
CA ALA A 44 29.41 -37.06 27.59
C ALA A 44 30.20 -38.21 28.25
N THR A 45 29.81 -39.44 27.93
CA THR A 45 30.44 -40.68 28.40
C THR A 45 31.68 -41.01 27.59
N THR A 46 31.69 -40.69 26.29
CA THR A 46 32.86 -40.84 25.42
C THR A 46 33.41 -39.49 24.96
N ALA A 47 34.63 -39.49 24.42
CA ALA A 47 35.25 -38.28 23.88
C ALA A 47 34.50 -37.79 22.64
N GLU A 48 34.13 -38.72 21.77
CA GLU A 48 33.44 -38.47 20.50
C GLU A 48 32.06 -37.85 20.71
N GLU A 49 31.25 -38.41 21.61
CA GLU A 49 29.95 -37.85 21.99
C GLU A 49 30.08 -36.45 22.61
N ALA A 50 31.15 -36.20 23.38
CA ALA A 50 31.37 -34.89 23.99
C ALA A 50 31.72 -33.84 22.92
N GLU A 51 32.50 -34.21 21.90
CA GLU A 51 32.79 -33.35 20.76
C GLU A 51 31.55 -33.10 19.89
N GLU A 52 30.77 -34.14 19.59
CA GLU A 52 29.56 -34.02 18.78
C GLU A 52 28.53 -33.11 19.46
N ARG A 53 28.28 -33.29 20.77
CA ARG A 53 27.43 -32.38 21.55
C ARG A 53 27.95 -30.94 21.59
N LEU A 54 29.29 -30.76 21.60
CA LEU A 54 29.87 -29.42 21.54
C LEU A 54 29.66 -28.78 20.16
N ARG A 55 29.80 -29.54 19.07
CA ARG A 55 29.53 -29.08 17.70
C ARG A 55 28.05 -28.75 17.51
N ALA A 56 27.14 -29.61 17.98
CA ALA A 56 25.70 -29.36 17.96
C ALA A 56 25.33 -28.08 18.72
N LYS A 57 25.88 -27.88 19.93
CA LYS A 57 25.67 -26.65 20.70
C LYS A 57 26.23 -25.39 20.02
N ALA A 58 27.33 -25.52 19.29
CA ALA A 58 27.88 -24.42 18.50
C ALA A 58 27.02 -24.11 17.27
N ALA A 59 26.44 -25.13 16.63
CA ALA A 59 25.47 -24.96 15.56
C ALA A 59 24.20 -24.27 16.08
N GLU A 60 23.59 -24.78 17.16
CA GLU A 60 22.43 -24.15 17.80
C GLU A 60 22.66 -22.67 18.15
N LEU A 61 23.87 -22.29 18.58
CA LEU A 61 24.20 -20.90 18.89
C LEU A 61 24.40 -20.02 17.65
N ARG A 62 24.85 -20.59 16.53
CA ARG A 62 24.83 -19.89 15.23
C ARG A 62 23.38 -19.67 14.79
N ASP A 63 22.56 -20.70 14.91
CA ASP A 63 21.18 -20.74 14.42
C ASP A 63 20.21 -20.00 15.35
N SER A 64 20.57 -19.81 16.63
CA SER A 64 19.74 -19.11 17.65
C SER A 64 19.51 -17.62 17.37
N THR A 65 20.15 -17.07 16.33
CA THR A 65 20.07 -15.65 15.98
C THR A 65 18.87 -15.28 15.10
N GLY A 66 18.03 -16.22 14.66
CA GLY A 66 16.73 -15.86 14.09
C GLY A 66 16.02 -16.90 13.23
N GLY A 67 14.76 -17.18 13.57
CA GLY A 67 13.74 -17.66 12.63
C GLY A 67 13.95 -19.05 12.01
N VAL A 68 13.08 -19.39 11.05
CA VAL A 68 13.26 -20.58 10.21
C VAL A 68 14.35 -20.25 9.21
N GLU A 69 15.45 -21.01 9.26
CA GLU A 69 16.59 -20.80 8.38
C GLU A 69 16.26 -21.27 6.97
N LEU A 70 16.40 -20.37 5.99
CA LEU A 70 16.38 -20.75 4.58
C LEU A 70 17.72 -21.39 4.23
N THR A 71 17.69 -22.48 3.47
CA THR A 71 18.87 -23.22 3.00
C THR A 71 18.93 -23.23 1.48
N ALA A 72 19.97 -23.86 0.91
CA ALA A 72 20.10 -24.03 -0.54
C ALA A 72 18.93 -24.82 -1.16
N ASP A 73 18.30 -25.71 -0.39
CA ASP A 73 17.17 -26.53 -0.81
C ASP A 73 15.81 -25.83 -0.58
N SER A 74 15.82 -24.60 -0.04
CA SER A 74 14.60 -23.84 0.17
C SER A 74 14.00 -23.34 -1.15
N THR A 75 12.70 -23.51 -1.25
CA THR A 75 11.89 -23.08 -2.39
C THR A 75 11.48 -21.61 -2.28
N ILE A 76 10.95 -21.05 -3.36
CA ILE A 76 10.31 -19.73 -3.34
C ILE A 76 9.15 -19.70 -2.34
N ALA A 77 8.41 -20.80 -2.18
CA ALA A 77 7.36 -20.90 -1.17
C ALA A 77 7.90 -20.72 0.26
N ASP A 78 9.01 -21.38 0.59
CA ASP A 78 9.67 -21.27 1.89
C ASP A 78 10.14 -19.83 2.13
N GLY A 79 10.79 -19.23 1.13
CA GLY A 79 11.19 -17.82 1.17
C GLY A 79 10.02 -16.87 1.36
N CYS A 80 8.88 -17.12 0.72
CA CYS A 80 7.66 -16.33 0.91
C CYS A 80 7.10 -16.49 2.34
N ALA A 81 7.15 -17.69 2.90
CA ALA A 81 6.65 -17.97 4.25
C ALA A 81 7.49 -17.24 5.32
N VAL A 82 8.82 -17.27 5.20
CA VAL A 82 9.74 -16.51 6.07
C VAL A 82 9.50 -15.01 5.90
N PHE A 83 9.47 -14.52 4.65
CA PHE A 83 9.19 -13.11 4.37
C PHE A 83 7.88 -12.60 5.00
N LEU A 84 6.78 -13.34 4.88
CA LEU A 84 5.49 -12.92 5.44
C LEU A 84 5.53 -12.90 6.98
N ARG A 85 6.22 -13.88 7.59
CA ARG A 85 6.42 -13.95 9.04
C ARG A 85 7.23 -12.76 9.55
N ASP A 86 8.39 -12.50 8.96
CA ASP A 86 9.27 -11.40 9.37
C ASP A 86 8.56 -10.05 9.26
N LYS A 87 7.78 -9.86 8.18
CA LYS A 87 6.98 -8.63 8.01
C LYS A 87 5.90 -8.49 9.08
N ALA A 88 5.23 -9.59 9.46
CA ALA A 88 4.23 -9.58 10.51
C ALA A 88 4.85 -9.34 11.91
N GLU A 89 5.99 -9.96 12.20
CA GLU A 89 6.67 -9.87 13.50
C GLU A 89 7.40 -8.53 13.68
N SER A 90 7.82 -7.87 12.59
CA SER A 90 8.55 -6.59 12.66
C SER A 90 7.77 -5.47 13.36
N GLY A 91 6.43 -5.50 13.32
CA GLY A 91 5.58 -4.38 13.78
C GLY A 91 5.74 -3.07 12.97
N LEU A 92 6.58 -3.07 11.92
CA LEU A 92 6.88 -1.90 11.09
C LEU A 92 5.99 -1.80 9.84
N VAL A 93 5.23 -2.86 9.55
CA VAL A 93 4.38 -2.96 8.36
C VAL A 93 2.92 -3.02 8.77
N GLU A 94 2.12 -2.20 8.11
CA GLU A 94 0.68 -2.14 8.32
C GLU A 94 -0.02 -3.46 7.95
N ASP A 95 -1.01 -3.87 8.74
CA ASP A 95 -1.78 -5.10 8.52
C ASP A 95 -2.38 -5.18 7.10
N SER A 96 -2.86 -4.06 6.56
CA SER A 96 -3.39 -4.02 5.18
C SER A 96 -2.33 -4.29 4.10
N THR A 97 -1.06 -3.94 4.38
CA THR A 97 0.08 -4.24 3.51
C THR A 97 0.46 -5.72 3.63
N ILE A 98 0.43 -6.28 4.83
CA ILE A 98 0.61 -7.72 5.06
C ILE A 98 -0.48 -8.51 4.31
N ASP A 99 -1.75 -8.13 4.44
CA ASP A 99 -2.87 -8.74 3.70
C ASP A 99 -2.65 -8.71 2.18
N SER A 100 -2.10 -7.59 1.67
CA SER A 100 -1.78 -7.44 0.25
C SER A 100 -0.64 -8.36 -0.19
N TYR A 101 0.41 -8.48 0.62
CA TYR A 101 1.52 -9.41 0.36
C TYR A 101 1.04 -10.86 0.39
N THR A 102 0.31 -11.26 1.43
CA THR A 102 -0.28 -12.59 1.56
C THR A 102 -1.19 -12.92 0.38
N TYR A 103 -2.00 -11.97 -0.08
CA TYR A 103 -2.82 -12.17 -1.27
C TYR A 103 -1.96 -12.42 -2.51
N THR A 104 -0.92 -11.62 -2.76
CA THR A 104 -0.03 -11.82 -3.91
C THR A 104 0.72 -13.15 -3.82
N VAL A 105 1.21 -13.55 -2.65
CA VAL A 105 1.85 -14.85 -2.46
C VAL A 105 0.87 -15.98 -2.81
N ASN A 106 -0.31 -15.99 -2.19
CA ASN A 106 -1.25 -17.12 -2.31
C ASN A 106 -1.94 -17.22 -3.68
N ASN A 107 -2.16 -16.10 -4.38
CA ASN A 107 -2.95 -16.10 -5.63
C ASN A 107 -2.11 -15.94 -6.89
N GLU A 108 -0.88 -15.43 -6.78
CA GLU A 108 -0.06 -15.08 -7.94
C GLU A 108 1.31 -15.78 -7.95
N ILE A 109 1.85 -16.17 -6.79
CA ILE A 109 3.15 -16.88 -6.70
C ILE A 109 2.92 -18.38 -6.57
N VAL A 110 2.05 -18.78 -5.64
CA VAL A 110 1.64 -20.17 -5.45
C VAL A 110 0.93 -20.70 -6.70
N GLY A 111 1.37 -21.86 -7.17
CA GLY A 111 0.90 -22.49 -8.41
C GLY A 111 1.60 -21.98 -9.68
N THR A 112 2.50 -20.99 -9.57
CA THR A 112 3.26 -20.46 -10.72
C THR A 112 4.76 -20.76 -10.59
N CYS A 113 5.36 -20.46 -9.44
CA CYS A 113 6.80 -20.63 -9.23
C CYS A 113 7.18 -21.03 -7.80
N ASP A 114 6.21 -21.41 -6.98
CA ASP A 114 6.37 -21.79 -5.58
C ASP A 114 7.41 -22.89 -5.35
N ASN A 115 7.42 -23.93 -6.18
CA ASN A 115 8.31 -25.08 -6.03
C ASN A 115 9.72 -24.85 -6.62
N LEU A 116 10.01 -23.69 -7.20
CA LEU A 116 11.35 -23.39 -7.70
C LEU A 116 12.29 -23.12 -6.52
N LEU A 117 13.49 -23.70 -6.53
CA LEU A 117 14.50 -23.38 -5.53
C LEU A 117 14.91 -21.91 -5.62
N LEU A 118 15.14 -21.28 -4.47
CA LEU A 118 15.60 -19.88 -4.41
C LEU A 118 16.89 -19.70 -5.20
N ILE A 119 17.84 -20.63 -5.04
CA ILE A 119 19.14 -20.63 -5.73
C ILE A 119 19.01 -20.73 -7.26
N ASP A 120 17.92 -21.32 -7.74
CA ASP A 120 17.66 -21.49 -9.17
C ASP A 120 16.95 -20.27 -9.79
N LEU A 121 16.56 -19.27 -9.01
CA LEU A 121 15.85 -18.10 -9.53
C LEU A 121 16.79 -17.18 -10.33
N SER A 122 17.08 -17.55 -11.57
CA SER A 122 17.86 -16.73 -12.49
C SER A 122 17.03 -15.58 -13.08
N VAL A 123 17.73 -14.54 -13.57
CA VAL A 123 17.12 -13.43 -14.31
C VAL A 123 16.24 -13.92 -15.48
N ARG A 124 16.69 -14.97 -16.19
CA ARG A 124 15.95 -15.57 -17.31
C ARG A 124 14.64 -16.21 -16.83
N ARG A 125 14.68 -17.02 -15.77
CA ARG A 125 13.47 -17.67 -15.20
C ARG A 125 12.50 -16.63 -14.66
N LEU A 126 13.00 -15.62 -13.96
CA LEU A 126 12.18 -14.52 -13.46
C LEU A 126 11.48 -13.75 -14.58
N ASN A 127 12.18 -13.42 -15.67
CA ASN A 127 11.55 -12.75 -16.82
C ASN A 127 10.44 -13.63 -17.44
N LYS A 128 10.63 -14.95 -17.50
CA LYS A 128 9.61 -15.89 -17.97
C LYS A 128 8.38 -15.89 -17.05
N ILE A 129 8.58 -16.02 -15.73
CA ILE A 129 7.52 -15.98 -14.71
C ILE A 129 6.71 -14.68 -14.82
N LEU A 130 7.39 -13.53 -14.88
CA LEU A 130 6.71 -12.24 -14.98
C LEU A 130 5.95 -12.06 -16.31
N ALA A 131 6.46 -12.61 -17.41
CA ALA A 131 5.78 -12.60 -18.69
C ALA A 131 4.50 -13.46 -18.65
N GLU A 132 4.59 -14.65 -18.06
CA GLU A 132 3.47 -15.57 -17.90
C GLU A 132 2.34 -14.95 -17.08
N ILE A 133 2.66 -14.41 -15.89
CA ILE A 133 1.68 -13.73 -15.02
C ILE A 133 1.06 -12.53 -15.73
N ARG A 134 1.85 -11.79 -16.53
CA ARG A 134 1.31 -10.68 -17.32
C ARG A 134 0.28 -11.16 -18.34
N THR A 135 0.52 -12.29 -19.00
CA THR A 135 -0.37 -12.85 -20.03
C THR A 135 -1.60 -13.53 -19.46
N THR A 136 -1.47 -14.26 -18.34
CA THR A 136 -2.56 -15.04 -17.76
C THR A 136 -3.41 -14.24 -16.77
N ARG A 137 -2.85 -13.18 -16.17
CA ARG A 137 -3.50 -12.34 -15.16
C ARG A 137 -3.57 -10.89 -15.61
N SER A 138 -2.51 -10.11 -15.39
CA SER A 138 -2.44 -8.69 -15.75
C SER A 138 -1.04 -8.10 -15.55
N LEU A 139 -0.78 -6.94 -16.17
CA LEU A 139 0.44 -6.15 -15.89
C LEU A 139 0.55 -5.76 -14.40
N SER A 140 -0.56 -5.40 -13.77
CA SER A 140 -0.60 -5.04 -12.35
C SER A 140 -0.22 -6.20 -11.44
N ALA A 141 -0.71 -7.41 -11.73
CA ALA A 141 -0.34 -8.63 -11.00
C ALA A 141 1.16 -8.92 -11.14
N ALA A 142 1.69 -8.91 -12.37
CA ALA A 142 3.12 -9.14 -12.62
C ALA A 142 4.02 -8.14 -11.87
N ARG A 143 3.61 -6.86 -11.79
CA ARG A 143 4.34 -5.83 -11.02
C ARG A 143 4.32 -6.10 -9.51
N LYS A 144 3.17 -6.52 -8.96
CA LYS A 144 3.07 -6.91 -7.55
C LYS A 144 3.97 -8.10 -7.24
N VAL A 145 3.92 -9.13 -8.07
CA VAL A 145 4.77 -10.32 -7.93
C VAL A 145 6.25 -9.96 -8.00
N ARG A 146 6.67 -9.14 -8.97
CA ARG A 146 8.05 -8.63 -9.02
C ARG A 146 8.43 -7.92 -7.71
N SER A 147 7.56 -7.09 -7.16
CA SER A 147 7.82 -6.37 -5.91
C SER A 147 7.93 -7.30 -4.69
N VAL A 148 7.10 -8.35 -4.62
CA VAL A 148 7.14 -9.34 -3.54
C VAL A 148 8.38 -10.20 -3.68
N LEU A 149 8.65 -10.78 -4.86
CA LEU A 149 9.85 -11.58 -5.11
C LEU A 149 11.14 -10.79 -4.86
N SER A 150 11.16 -9.49 -5.16
CA SER A 150 12.33 -8.65 -4.83
C SER A 150 12.60 -8.59 -3.33
N GLN A 151 11.56 -8.62 -2.49
CA GLN A 151 11.72 -8.62 -1.03
C GLN A 151 12.01 -10.02 -0.49
N VAL A 152 11.40 -11.05 -1.06
CA VAL A 152 11.72 -12.46 -0.76
C VAL A 152 13.18 -12.77 -1.05
N CYS A 153 13.70 -12.33 -2.21
CA CYS A 153 15.12 -12.47 -2.51
C CYS A 153 16.02 -11.65 -1.56
N GLN A 154 15.50 -10.57 -0.96
CA GLN A 154 16.26 -9.81 0.04
C GLN A 154 16.36 -10.59 1.36
N VAL A 155 15.27 -11.23 1.79
CA VAL A 155 15.26 -12.16 2.94
C VAL A 155 16.22 -13.33 2.67
N ALA A 156 16.18 -13.93 1.48
CA ALA A 156 17.10 -15.01 1.12
C ALA A 156 18.59 -14.58 1.12
N ILE A 157 18.89 -13.31 0.88
CA ILE A 157 20.25 -12.77 1.03
C ILE A 157 20.62 -12.62 2.51
N GLU A 158 19.68 -12.18 3.36
CA GLU A 158 19.87 -12.07 4.81
C GLU A 158 20.10 -13.45 5.47
N HIS A 159 19.53 -14.50 4.89
CA HIS A 159 19.79 -15.91 5.24
C HIS A 159 20.97 -16.53 4.48
N GLU A 160 21.78 -15.74 3.76
CA GLU A 160 22.96 -16.19 3.01
C GLU A 160 22.71 -17.25 1.91
N VAL A 161 21.45 -17.54 1.56
CA VAL A 161 21.08 -18.45 0.47
C VAL A 161 21.40 -17.84 -0.90
N LEU A 162 21.18 -16.53 -1.03
CA LEU A 162 21.48 -15.78 -2.24
C LEU A 162 22.59 -14.75 -1.99
N THR A 163 23.46 -14.57 -2.98
CA THR A 163 24.53 -13.54 -2.92
C THR A 163 24.12 -12.23 -3.58
N HIS A 164 23.10 -12.25 -4.44
CA HIS A 164 22.60 -11.09 -5.15
C HIS A 164 21.10 -11.23 -5.44
N ASN A 165 20.44 -10.10 -5.68
CA ASN A 165 19.00 -10.07 -5.97
C ASN A 165 18.75 -10.09 -7.49
N PRO A 166 18.33 -11.22 -8.09
CA PRO A 166 18.13 -11.35 -9.54
C PRO A 166 17.02 -10.42 -10.06
N VAL A 167 16.08 -10.00 -9.20
CA VAL A 167 14.96 -9.12 -9.57
C VAL A 167 15.44 -7.74 -9.98
N ARG A 168 16.57 -7.26 -9.42
CA ARG A 168 17.14 -5.95 -9.77
C ARG A 168 17.64 -5.92 -11.22
N ALA A 169 18.13 -7.04 -11.74
CA ALA A 169 18.64 -7.18 -13.10
C ALA A 169 17.57 -7.61 -14.13
N ALA A 170 16.38 -8.03 -13.68
CA ALA A 170 15.30 -8.43 -14.57
C ALA A 170 14.72 -7.26 -15.37
N ARG A 171 14.17 -7.56 -16.56
CA ARG A 171 13.61 -6.57 -17.49
C ARG A 171 12.55 -5.74 -16.78
N ARG A 172 12.56 -4.43 -17.03
CA ARG A 172 11.53 -3.53 -16.48
C ARG A 172 10.19 -3.89 -17.10
N LEU A 173 9.17 -4.00 -16.25
CA LEU A 173 7.80 -4.09 -16.72
C LEU A 173 7.33 -2.70 -17.16
N PRO A 174 6.53 -2.59 -18.24
CA PRO A 174 5.92 -1.32 -18.64
C PRO A 174 5.22 -0.65 -17.46
N MET A 175 5.22 0.68 -17.47
CA MET A 175 4.33 1.43 -16.60
C MET A 175 2.92 1.32 -17.18
N PRO A 176 1.88 1.15 -16.34
CA PRO A 176 0.53 1.32 -16.82
C PRO A 176 0.37 2.76 -17.31
N ASP A 177 -0.49 2.94 -18.32
CA ASP A 177 -0.79 4.27 -18.83
C ASP A 177 -1.29 5.15 -17.69
N LYS A 178 -0.82 6.40 -17.70
CA LYS A 178 -1.26 7.37 -16.72
C LYS A 178 -2.73 7.62 -17.00
N LYS A 179 -3.53 7.46 -15.96
CA LYS A 179 -4.94 7.78 -16.05
C LYS A 179 -5.11 9.31 -16.04
N GLU A 180 -5.63 9.90 -17.11
CA GLU A 180 -5.65 11.36 -17.32
C GLU A 180 -7.06 11.98 -17.29
N SER A 181 -8.10 11.15 -17.27
CA SER A 181 -9.48 11.63 -17.37
C SER A 181 -9.87 12.51 -16.17
N VAL A 182 -10.33 13.71 -16.47
CA VAL A 182 -10.84 14.69 -15.50
C VAL A 182 -12.25 15.13 -15.92
N LEU A 183 -13.08 15.46 -14.95
CA LEU A 183 -14.43 15.93 -15.18
C LEU A 183 -14.45 17.45 -15.20
N THR A 184 -15.11 18.02 -16.20
CA THR A 184 -15.48 19.44 -16.21
C THR A 184 -16.61 19.71 -15.22
N PRO A 185 -16.81 20.97 -14.79
CA PRO A 185 -17.97 21.34 -13.97
C PRO A 185 -19.31 20.92 -14.59
N ALA A 186 -19.47 21.05 -15.91
CA ALA A 186 -20.69 20.64 -16.62
C ALA A 186 -20.92 19.13 -16.51
N GLN A 187 -19.88 18.32 -16.69
CA GLN A 187 -19.94 16.87 -16.53
C GLN A 187 -20.27 16.45 -15.10
N ILE A 188 -19.75 17.14 -14.09
CA ILE A 188 -20.09 16.88 -12.68
C ILE A 188 -21.59 17.10 -12.42
N TRP A 189 -22.16 18.17 -12.97
CA TRP A 189 -23.59 18.43 -12.86
C TRP A 189 -24.43 17.37 -13.58
N GLU A 190 -23.98 16.90 -14.74
CA GLU A 190 -24.65 15.82 -15.47
C GLU A 190 -24.60 14.50 -14.70
N VAL A 191 -23.44 14.14 -14.13
CA VAL A 191 -23.31 12.99 -13.22
C VAL A 191 -24.31 13.09 -12.07
N ARG A 192 -24.45 14.26 -11.44
CA ARG A 192 -25.44 14.47 -10.37
C ARG A 192 -26.87 14.28 -10.87
N ARG A 193 -27.20 14.81 -12.06
CA ARG A 193 -28.53 14.67 -12.65
C ARG A 193 -28.87 13.19 -12.84
N LEU A 194 -27.94 12.42 -13.40
CA LEU A 194 -28.08 10.97 -13.57
C LEU A 194 -28.21 10.25 -12.22
N MET A 195 -27.36 10.56 -11.24
CA MET A 195 -27.46 9.97 -9.89
C MET A 195 -28.85 10.16 -9.27
N ARG A 196 -29.45 11.34 -9.43
CA ARG A 196 -30.77 11.66 -8.88
C ARG A 196 -31.93 10.99 -9.61
N ALA A 197 -31.80 10.80 -10.93
CA ALA A 197 -32.77 10.06 -11.73
C ALA A 197 -32.62 8.53 -11.55
N TRP A 198 -31.50 8.08 -11.01
CA TRP A 198 -31.13 6.67 -10.97
C TRP A 198 -32.16 5.80 -10.24
N ARG A 199 -32.92 5.03 -11.01
CA ARG A 199 -33.98 4.11 -10.53
C ARG A 199 -35.03 4.79 -9.65
N ALA A 200 -35.29 6.09 -9.86
CA ALA A 200 -36.30 6.84 -9.11
C ALA A 200 -37.71 6.20 -9.28
N ASP A 201 -38.02 5.75 -10.50
CA ASP A 201 -39.31 5.17 -10.88
C ASP A 201 -39.29 3.64 -11.02
N SER A 202 -38.19 2.98 -10.64
CA SER A 202 -38.07 1.53 -10.79
C SER A 202 -38.80 0.80 -9.66
N GLY A 203 -39.85 0.05 -10.02
CA GLY A 203 -40.63 -0.79 -9.10
C GLY A 203 -39.96 -2.12 -8.72
N TYR A 204 -38.87 -2.50 -9.38
CA TYR A 204 -38.19 -3.79 -9.17
C TYR A 204 -36.75 -3.60 -8.69
N GLY A 205 -36.36 -4.35 -7.65
CA GLY A 205 -35.01 -4.39 -7.09
C GLY A 205 -34.76 -3.38 -5.95
N PRO A 206 -33.63 -3.53 -5.22
CA PRO A 206 -33.30 -2.64 -4.12
C PRO A 206 -32.98 -1.23 -4.64
N ARG A 207 -33.63 -0.22 -4.06
CA ARG A 207 -33.36 1.19 -4.37
C ARG A 207 -31.90 1.53 -4.03
N PRO A 208 -31.14 2.13 -4.96
CA PRO A 208 -29.77 2.53 -4.69
C PRO A 208 -29.73 3.63 -3.63
N ASN A 209 -28.65 3.66 -2.83
CA ASN A 209 -28.46 4.73 -1.86
C ASN A 209 -27.86 5.98 -2.54
N VAL A 210 -28.67 6.63 -3.38
CA VAL A 210 -28.30 7.83 -4.14
C VAL A 210 -27.74 8.93 -3.23
N ARG A 211 -28.33 9.11 -2.04
CA ARG A 211 -27.87 10.11 -1.06
C ARG A 211 -26.41 9.89 -0.67
N VAL A 212 -26.01 8.66 -0.37
CA VAL A 212 -24.61 8.33 -0.04
C VAL A 212 -23.70 8.61 -1.22
N LEU A 213 -24.10 8.20 -2.43
CA LEU A 213 -23.34 8.39 -3.65
C LEU A 213 -23.10 9.88 -3.96
N GLU A 214 -24.18 10.68 -3.99
CA GLU A 214 -24.12 12.10 -4.31
C GLU A 214 -23.38 12.90 -3.22
N ASN A 215 -23.70 12.68 -1.94
CA ASN A 215 -23.09 13.47 -0.88
C ASN A 215 -21.58 13.18 -0.73
N ALA A 216 -21.16 11.92 -0.84
CA ALA A 216 -19.74 11.58 -0.80
C ALA A 216 -18.99 12.14 -2.02
N MET A 217 -19.60 12.12 -3.21
CA MET A 217 -19.07 12.78 -4.40
C MET A 217 -18.83 14.27 -4.14
N TRP A 218 -19.82 15.01 -3.65
CA TRP A 218 -19.67 16.44 -3.39
C TRP A 218 -18.62 16.76 -2.31
N ILE A 219 -18.46 15.91 -1.31
CA ILE A 219 -17.39 16.08 -0.32
C ILE A 219 -16.02 15.84 -1.00
N MET A 220 -15.87 14.76 -1.79
CA MET A 220 -14.62 14.51 -2.53
C MET A 220 -14.27 15.65 -3.50
N ILE A 221 -15.26 16.21 -4.19
CA ILE A 221 -15.06 17.33 -5.12
C ILE A 221 -14.66 18.62 -4.39
N GLY A 222 -15.25 18.93 -3.24
CA GLY A 222 -14.92 20.19 -2.56
C GLY A 222 -13.66 20.14 -1.69
N THR A 223 -13.14 18.94 -1.42
CA THR A 223 -12.03 18.77 -0.47
C THR A 223 -10.86 17.96 -1.03
N SER A 224 -11.05 17.33 -2.19
CA SER A 224 -10.09 16.42 -2.80
C SER A 224 -9.72 15.20 -1.93
N VAL A 225 -10.42 14.95 -0.82
CA VAL A 225 -10.06 13.87 0.11
C VAL A 225 -10.36 12.48 -0.48
N ARG A 226 -9.65 11.45 0.00
CA ARG A 226 -9.88 10.06 -0.46
C ARG A 226 -11.20 9.55 0.09
N ILE A 227 -11.87 8.67 -0.64
CA ILE A 227 -13.15 8.07 -0.22
C ILE A 227 -13.08 7.47 1.20
N GLY A 228 -12.00 6.77 1.56
CA GLY A 228 -11.83 6.23 2.90
C GLY A 228 -11.78 7.30 4.00
N GLU A 229 -11.30 8.50 3.70
CA GLU A 229 -11.31 9.66 4.62
C GLU A 229 -12.72 10.27 4.71
N VAL A 230 -13.45 10.35 3.59
CA VAL A 230 -14.86 10.81 3.58
C VAL A 230 -15.75 9.90 4.43
N LEU A 231 -15.64 8.58 4.23
CA LEU A 231 -16.46 7.61 4.96
C LEU A 231 -16.08 7.52 6.45
N ALA A 232 -14.93 8.06 6.85
CA ALA A 232 -14.47 8.10 8.24
C ALA A 232 -14.93 9.34 9.00
N LEU A 233 -15.57 10.31 8.34
CA LEU A 233 -16.11 11.50 8.97
C LEU A 233 -17.21 11.12 9.98
N ARG A 234 -17.06 11.63 11.19
CA ARG A 234 -18.07 11.57 12.25
C ARG A 234 -18.75 12.92 12.43
N ARG A 235 -19.83 12.94 13.19
CA ARG A 235 -20.54 14.18 13.56
C ARG A 235 -19.61 15.19 14.26
N CYS A 236 -18.72 14.72 15.14
CA CYS A 236 -17.73 15.54 15.84
C CYS A 236 -16.60 16.08 14.94
N ASP A 237 -16.42 15.52 13.73
CA ASP A 237 -15.36 15.94 12.81
C ASP A 237 -15.80 17.11 11.90
N VAL A 238 -17.06 17.59 11.99
CA VAL A 238 -17.60 18.63 11.11
C VAL A 238 -18.27 19.78 11.88
N ASP A 239 -18.04 21.00 11.42
CA ASP A 239 -18.74 22.20 11.86
C ASP A 239 -19.34 22.88 10.62
N VAL A 240 -20.66 22.78 10.45
CA VAL A 240 -21.38 23.37 9.32
C VAL A 240 -22.31 24.52 9.72
N THR A 241 -22.23 24.96 10.99
CA THR A 241 -22.99 26.09 11.52
C THR A 241 -22.15 27.36 11.56
N ALA A 242 -20.82 27.25 11.56
CA ALA A 242 -19.92 28.38 11.43
C ALA A 242 -20.03 29.11 10.07
N VAL A 243 -19.64 30.39 10.06
CA VAL A 243 -19.59 31.24 8.85
C VAL A 243 -18.73 30.62 7.75
N LYS A 244 -17.64 29.94 8.14
CA LYS A 244 -16.81 29.11 7.27
C LYS A 244 -16.97 27.65 7.70
N PRO A 245 -17.89 26.88 7.08
CA PRO A 245 -18.06 25.47 7.38
C PRO A 245 -16.73 24.73 7.25
N LEU A 246 -16.43 23.82 8.20
CA LEU A 246 -15.17 23.12 8.32
C LEU A 246 -15.39 21.62 8.47
N ALA A 247 -14.49 20.82 7.89
CA ALA A 247 -14.37 19.40 8.20
C ALA A 247 -12.93 19.04 8.56
N HIS A 248 -12.75 18.21 9.58
CA HIS A 248 -11.47 17.67 10.03
C HIS A 248 -11.30 16.23 9.54
N PHE A 249 -10.39 16.03 8.59
CA PHE A 249 -10.07 14.72 8.05
C PHE A 249 -8.91 14.11 8.84
N ASN A 250 -9.23 13.43 9.94
CA ASN A 250 -8.27 12.81 10.88
C ASN A 250 -8.38 11.28 10.96
N GLY A 251 -9.12 10.65 10.06
CA GLY A 251 -9.32 9.20 10.07
C GLY A 251 -9.55 8.63 8.69
N THR A 252 -9.44 7.30 8.60
CA THR A 252 -9.74 6.59 7.35
C THR A 252 -10.38 5.23 7.64
N ILE A 253 -11.41 4.88 6.88
CA ILE A 253 -12.02 3.55 6.95
C ILE A 253 -11.11 2.54 6.26
N ARG A 254 -10.78 1.48 6.99
CA ARG A 254 -9.96 0.36 6.52
C ARG A 254 -10.65 -0.95 6.81
N TYR A 255 -10.27 -1.92 5.99
CA TYR A 255 -10.57 -3.32 6.24
C TYR A 255 -9.24 -4.05 6.32
N THR A 256 -9.07 -4.86 7.36
CA THR A 256 -7.99 -5.84 7.48
C THR A 256 -8.61 -7.16 7.88
N LYS A 257 -7.95 -8.29 7.58
CA LYS A 257 -8.43 -9.59 8.05
C LYS A 257 -8.45 -9.70 9.57
N LYS A 258 -7.53 -9.00 10.25
CA LYS A 258 -7.36 -9.03 11.70
C LYS A 258 -8.45 -8.26 12.45
N GLU A 259 -8.77 -7.04 12.02
CA GLU A 259 -9.67 -6.13 12.75
C GLU A 259 -11.04 -5.99 12.06
N GLY A 260 -11.21 -6.59 10.89
CA GLY A 260 -12.37 -6.35 10.04
C GLY A 260 -12.44 -4.89 9.60
N LEU A 261 -13.67 -4.42 9.38
CA LEU A 261 -13.93 -3.03 9.00
C LEU A 261 -13.84 -2.12 10.23
N HIS A 262 -12.87 -1.20 10.24
CA HIS A 262 -12.64 -0.28 11.34
C HIS A 262 -12.25 1.11 10.83
N ARG A 263 -12.31 2.10 11.73
CA ARG A 263 -11.79 3.44 11.50
C ARG A 263 -10.40 3.52 12.10
N LYS A 264 -9.37 3.73 11.26
CA LYS A 264 -8.04 4.09 11.73
C LYS A 264 -8.04 5.59 12.09
N PRO A 265 -7.67 6.01 13.31
CA PRO A 265 -7.69 7.41 13.75
C PRO A 265 -6.48 8.21 13.25
N ALA A 266 -5.97 7.87 12.07
CA ALA A 266 -4.91 8.59 11.38
C ALA A 266 -5.01 8.31 9.88
N PRO A 267 -4.75 9.30 9.02
CA PRO A 267 -4.56 9.05 7.60
C PRO A 267 -3.27 8.27 7.33
N LYS A 268 -3.02 7.92 6.06
CA LYS A 268 -1.84 7.11 5.68
C LYS A 268 -0.51 7.73 6.14
N GLN A 269 -0.43 9.06 6.21
CA GLN A 269 0.72 9.80 6.72
C GLN A 269 0.20 10.96 7.58
N VAL A 270 0.84 11.23 8.73
CA VAL A 270 0.41 12.27 9.69
C VAL A 270 0.14 13.62 9.02
N ARG A 271 1.03 14.05 8.12
CA ARG A 271 0.89 15.29 7.33
C ARG A 271 -0.35 15.38 6.43
N GLN A 272 -1.07 14.28 6.22
CA GLN A 272 -2.32 14.28 5.46
C GLN A 272 -3.52 14.65 6.33
N GLU A 273 -3.37 14.67 7.66
CA GLU A 273 -4.39 15.19 8.55
C GLU A 273 -4.58 16.68 8.28
N ARG A 274 -5.83 17.08 8.04
CA ARG A 274 -6.12 18.45 7.63
C ARG A 274 -7.54 18.87 7.99
N ARG A 275 -7.67 20.15 8.34
CA ARG A 275 -8.96 20.84 8.45
C ARG A 275 -9.18 21.62 7.16
N ILE A 276 -10.31 21.38 6.51
CA ILE A 276 -10.63 21.97 5.22
C ILE A 276 -11.91 22.79 5.37
N VAL A 277 -11.86 24.04 4.94
CA VAL A 277 -13.07 24.86 4.78
C VAL A 277 -13.87 24.32 3.60
N LEU A 278 -15.11 23.95 3.86
CA LEU A 278 -15.98 23.34 2.87
C LEU A 278 -16.57 24.41 1.94
N PRO A 279 -16.47 24.23 0.61
CA PRO A 279 -17.31 24.97 -0.32
C PRO A 279 -18.80 24.78 0.00
N SER A 280 -19.63 25.73 -0.42
CA SER A 280 -21.07 25.73 -0.11
C SER A 280 -21.79 24.43 -0.51
N PHE A 281 -21.43 23.84 -1.66
CA PHE A 281 -22.00 22.57 -2.13
C PHE A 281 -21.57 21.37 -1.26
N SER A 282 -20.33 21.34 -0.75
CA SER A 282 -19.88 20.28 0.15
C SER A 282 -20.46 20.45 1.55
N ALA A 283 -20.57 21.69 2.03
CA ALA A 283 -21.26 21.98 3.28
C ALA A 283 -22.74 21.54 3.22
N ALA A 284 -23.41 21.76 2.08
CA ALA A 284 -24.77 21.25 1.86
C ALA A 284 -24.83 19.72 1.88
N ALA A 285 -23.87 19.03 1.24
CA ALA A 285 -23.78 17.57 1.28
C ALA A 285 -23.55 17.02 2.70
N VAL A 286 -22.72 17.69 3.51
CA VAL A 286 -22.52 17.34 4.93
C VAL A 286 -23.79 17.59 5.74
N ARG A 287 -24.47 18.74 5.57
CA ARG A 287 -25.76 19.02 6.22
C ARG A 287 -26.82 17.97 5.88
N ASN A 288 -26.90 17.55 4.62
CA ASN A 288 -27.82 16.50 4.18
C ASN A 288 -27.55 15.15 4.86
N GLN A 289 -26.30 14.82 5.16
CA GLN A 289 -26.00 13.61 5.94
C GLN A 289 -26.28 13.80 7.42
N LEU A 290 -25.93 14.94 8.01
CA LEU A 290 -26.20 15.24 9.42
C LEU A 290 -27.69 15.17 9.77
N ALA A 291 -28.57 15.49 8.81
CA ALA A 291 -30.02 15.40 8.98
C ALA A 291 -30.54 13.96 9.21
N VAL A 292 -29.77 12.95 8.81
CA VAL A 292 -30.13 11.52 8.97
C VAL A 292 -29.13 10.74 9.83
N THR A 293 -28.09 11.42 10.32
CA THR A 293 -27.07 10.83 11.18
C THR A 293 -27.54 10.89 12.62
N ASP A 294 -27.19 9.87 13.40
CA ASP A 294 -27.40 9.85 14.84
C ASP A 294 -26.83 11.11 15.53
N THR A 295 -27.41 11.48 16.67
CA THR A 295 -27.01 12.67 17.42
C THR A 295 -25.71 12.50 18.20
N HIS A 296 -25.27 11.26 18.42
CA HIS A 296 -24.04 10.95 19.13
C HIS A 296 -22.82 11.58 18.41
N PRO A 297 -21.89 12.24 19.14
CA PRO A 297 -20.74 12.92 18.52
C PRO A 297 -19.89 12.00 17.64
N GLU A 298 -19.70 10.75 18.06
CA GLU A 298 -18.88 9.77 17.32
C GLU A 298 -19.63 9.05 16.19
N ALA A 299 -20.90 9.40 15.92
CA ALA A 299 -21.68 8.78 14.85
C ALA A 299 -21.07 9.08 13.48
N TYR A 300 -20.86 8.04 12.67
CA TYR A 300 -20.38 8.17 11.29
C TYR A 300 -21.43 8.87 10.41
N LEU A 301 -21.01 9.87 9.64
CA LEU A 301 -21.88 10.52 8.65
C LEU A 301 -22.34 9.55 7.55
N PHE A 302 -21.52 8.55 7.26
CA PHE A 302 -21.79 7.50 6.28
C PHE A 302 -21.81 6.15 6.99
N ALA A 303 -22.95 5.80 7.57
CA ALA A 303 -23.14 4.56 8.31
C ALA A 303 -24.07 3.56 7.59
N THR A 304 -23.96 2.28 7.96
CA THR A 304 -25.00 1.28 7.72
C THR A 304 -26.22 1.56 8.61
N LYS A 305 -27.33 0.86 8.37
CA LYS A 305 -28.52 0.94 9.24
C LYS A 305 -28.24 0.62 10.72
N THR A 306 -27.16 -0.12 11.00
CA THR A 306 -26.75 -0.52 12.35
C THR A 306 -25.72 0.45 12.97
N GLY A 307 -25.47 1.60 12.36
CA GLY A 307 -24.53 2.61 12.86
C GLY A 307 -23.05 2.29 12.61
N LYS A 308 -22.72 1.14 11.99
CA LYS A 308 -21.35 0.79 11.60
C LYS A 308 -20.89 1.63 10.41
N PRO A 309 -19.59 1.93 10.26
CA PRO A 309 -19.12 2.71 9.12
C PRO A 309 -19.41 2.00 7.79
N LEU A 310 -19.68 2.77 6.74
CA LEU A 310 -19.76 2.23 5.39
C LEU A 310 -18.36 1.86 4.88
N SER A 311 -18.21 0.68 4.28
CA SER A 311 -16.92 0.29 3.68
C SER A 311 -16.66 1.00 2.35
N VAL A 312 -15.38 1.22 2.04
CA VAL A 312 -14.95 1.73 0.73
C VAL A 312 -15.45 0.82 -0.39
N SER A 313 -15.34 -0.50 -0.23
CA SER A 313 -15.81 -1.47 -1.22
C SER A 313 -17.32 -1.40 -1.46
N ASN A 314 -18.12 -1.08 -0.43
CA ASN A 314 -19.57 -0.90 -0.59
C ASN A 314 -19.85 0.35 -1.44
N TYR A 315 -19.17 1.46 -1.17
CA TYR A 315 -19.29 2.68 -1.96
C TYR A 315 -18.84 2.47 -3.41
N GLU A 316 -17.68 1.85 -3.62
CA GLU A 316 -17.15 1.60 -4.96
C GLU A 316 -18.02 0.64 -5.75
N ARG A 317 -18.63 -0.35 -5.09
CA ARG A 317 -19.64 -1.21 -5.75
C ARG A 317 -20.86 -0.40 -6.17
N LEU A 318 -21.38 0.47 -5.30
CA LEU A 318 -22.50 1.36 -5.64
C LEU A 318 -22.15 2.27 -6.83
N LEU A 319 -20.95 2.85 -6.83
CA LEU A 319 -20.44 3.66 -7.93
C LEU A 319 -20.32 2.86 -9.23
N ARG A 320 -19.77 1.64 -9.19
CA ARG A 320 -19.67 0.77 -10.38
C ARG A 320 -21.04 0.39 -10.93
N THR A 321 -22.02 0.09 -10.07
CA THR A 321 -23.40 -0.19 -10.53
C THR A 321 -24.01 1.04 -11.18
N PHE A 322 -23.83 2.23 -10.60
CA PHE A 322 -24.27 3.48 -11.22
C PHE A 322 -23.65 3.70 -12.61
N VAL A 323 -22.32 3.52 -12.73
CA VAL A 323 -21.61 3.65 -14.00
C VAL A 323 -22.07 2.61 -15.02
N GLY A 324 -22.33 1.37 -14.58
CA GLY A 324 -22.85 0.32 -15.44
C GLY A 324 -24.25 0.64 -15.98
N ASP A 325 -25.14 1.09 -15.11
CA ASP A 325 -26.53 1.42 -15.46
C ASP A 325 -26.64 2.65 -16.37
N HIS A 326 -25.73 3.62 -16.24
CA HIS A 326 -25.73 4.88 -17.01
C HIS A 326 -24.56 5.00 -17.98
N ARG A 327 -23.99 3.87 -18.42
CA ARG A 327 -22.78 3.85 -19.24
C ARG A 327 -22.94 4.69 -20.51
N SER A 328 -24.07 4.53 -21.20
CA SER A 328 -24.35 5.21 -22.47
C SER A 328 -24.49 6.72 -22.28
N GLU A 329 -25.21 7.16 -21.24
CA GLU A 329 -25.41 8.58 -20.93
C GLU A 329 -24.11 9.26 -20.49
N LEU A 330 -23.27 8.57 -19.72
CA LEU A 330 -21.95 9.07 -19.33
C LEU A 330 -21.04 9.24 -20.56
N ILE A 331 -21.00 8.26 -21.46
CA ILE A 331 -20.23 8.37 -22.71
C ILE A 331 -20.76 9.53 -23.57
N ALA A 332 -22.08 9.67 -23.69
CA ALA A 332 -22.70 10.77 -24.43
C ALA A 332 -22.36 12.15 -23.83
N ALA A 333 -22.12 12.24 -22.52
CA ALA A 333 -21.64 13.44 -21.84
C ALA A 333 -20.11 13.66 -21.99
N GLY A 334 -19.43 12.87 -22.82
CA GLY A 334 -17.97 12.94 -23.04
C GLY A 334 -17.17 12.45 -21.84
N ILE A 335 -17.75 11.59 -20.99
CA ILE A 335 -17.08 11.05 -19.81
C ILE A 335 -16.48 9.68 -20.14
N ASP A 336 -15.20 9.54 -19.89
CA ASP A 336 -14.52 8.25 -19.96
C ASP A 336 -14.91 7.35 -18.77
N VAL A 337 -15.79 6.39 -19.08
CA VAL A 337 -16.35 5.44 -18.12
C VAL A 337 -15.34 4.41 -17.61
N GLU A 338 -14.26 4.12 -18.37
CA GLU A 338 -13.23 3.17 -17.95
C GLU A 338 -12.32 3.75 -16.84
N GLU A 339 -12.24 5.08 -16.80
CA GLU A 339 -11.53 5.80 -15.76
C GLU A 339 -12.42 6.30 -14.61
N PHE A 340 -13.75 6.16 -14.72
CA PHE A 340 -14.70 6.67 -13.75
C PHE A 340 -14.65 5.91 -12.41
N SER A 341 -13.86 6.43 -11.48
CA SER A 341 -13.63 5.88 -10.16
C SER A 341 -13.62 7.00 -9.11
N THR A 342 -13.57 6.66 -7.81
CA THR A 342 -13.48 7.67 -6.73
C THR A 342 -12.32 8.66 -6.93
N HIS A 343 -11.23 8.21 -7.56
CA HIS A 343 -10.06 9.05 -7.85
C HIS A 343 -10.32 10.14 -8.91
N ILE A 344 -11.33 9.99 -9.76
CA ILE A 344 -11.64 10.98 -10.79
C ILE A 344 -12.05 12.32 -10.17
N PHE A 345 -12.82 12.29 -9.06
CA PHE A 345 -13.24 13.50 -8.35
C PHE A 345 -12.05 14.26 -7.77
N ARG A 346 -11.10 13.52 -7.19
CA ARG A 346 -9.86 14.08 -6.65
C ARG A 346 -9.01 14.73 -7.75
N ARG A 347 -8.85 14.06 -8.90
CA ARG A 347 -8.13 14.61 -10.07
C ARG A 347 -8.80 15.87 -10.59
N SER A 348 -10.10 15.80 -10.87
CA SER A 348 -10.89 16.92 -11.39
C SER A 348 -10.76 18.16 -10.52
N THR A 349 -10.87 17.99 -9.19
CA THR A 349 -10.70 19.08 -8.23
C THR A 349 -9.30 19.69 -8.29
N ALA A 350 -8.26 18.85 -8.32
CA ALA A 350 -6.88 19.32 -8.36
C ALA A 350 -6.61 20.14 -9.63
N THR A 351 -7.05 19.64 -10.78
CA THR A 351 -6.92 20.31 -12.08
C THR A 351 -7.67 21.64 -12.12
N ILE A 352 -8.91 21.70 -11.60
CA ILE A 352 -9.69 22.96 -11.52
C ILE A 352 -8.99 24.00 -10.63
N VAL A 353 -8.43 23.59 -9.50
CA VAL A 353 -7.73 24.49 -8.58
C VAL A 353 -6.38 24.93 -9.16
N GLU A 354 -5.63 24.02 -9.76
CA GLU A 354 -4.37 24.32 -10.43
C GLU A 354 -4.56 25.36 -11.52
N ALA A 355 -5.54 25.17 -12.41
CA ALA A 355 -5.82 26.07 -13.51
C ALA A 355 -6.15 27.50 -13.05
N LYS A 356 -6.67 27.69 -11.82
CA LYS A 356 -7.07 29.00 -11.29
C LYS A 356 -6.09 29.63 -10.31
N ALA A 357 -5.31 28.82 -9.59
CA ALA A 357 -4.53 29.28 -8.44
C ALA A 357 -3.14 28.64 -8.33
N GLY A 358 -2.74 27.88 -9.37
CA GLY A 358 -1.42 27.26 -9.48
C GLY A 358 -1.23 25.96 -8.70
N ILE A 359 -0.16 25.26 -9.05
CA ILE A 359 0.19 23.91 -8.55
C ILE A 359 0.40 23.87 -7.03
N GLY A 360 0.89 24.95 -6.42
CA GLY A 360 1.16 25.02 -4.99
C GLY A 360 -0.11 24.92 -4.15
N LEU A 361 -1.19 25.61 -4.53
CA LEU A 361 -2.47 25.52 -3.82
C LEU A 361 -3.13 24.16 -4.04
N ALA A 362 -3.08 23.62 -5.26
CA ALA A 362 -3.58 22.28 -5.56
C ALA A 362 -2.85 21.20 -4.73
N SER A 363 -1.52 21.30 -4.62
CA SER A 363 -0.69 20.37 -3.82
C SER A 363 -1.05 20.39 -2.33
N ARG A 364 -1.28 21.58 -1.76
CA ARG A 364 -1.72 21.74 -0.36
C ARG A 364 -3.11 21.14 -0.13
N LEU A 365 -4.07 21.40 -1.03
CA LEU A 365 -5.42 20.81 -0.95
C LEU A 365 -5.37 19.28 -0.97
N LEU A 366 -4.49 18.72 -1.80
CA LEU A 366 -4.28 17.28 -1.92
C LEU A 366 -3.54 16.67 -0.72
N GLY A 367 -2.85 17.47 0.10
CA GLY A 367 -1.99 16.98 1.17
C GLY A 367 -0.80 16.18 0.62
N HIS A 368 -0.13 16.66 -0.41
CA HIS A 368 1.10 16.08 -0.96
C HIS A 368 2.35 16.70 -0.32
N ALA A 369 3.41 15.90 -0.13
CA ALA A 369 4.65 16.37 0.52
C ALA A 369 5.49 17.21 -0.42
N ASP A 370 5.34 16.93 -1.71
CA ASP A 370 6.16 17.45 -2.77
C ASP A 370 5.24 17.77 -3.95
N GLU A 371 5.35 18.98 -4.47
CA GLU A 371 4.63 19.43 -5.66
C GLU A 371 4.92 18.55 -6.87
N GLN A 372 6.09 17.91 -6.96
CA GLN A 372 6.41 16.96 -8.03
C GLN A 372 5.46 15.77 -8.05
N VAL A 373 4.94 15.34 -6.90
CA VAL A 373 3.90 14.29 -6.86
C VAL A 373 2.62 14.80 -7.51
N THR A 374 2.27 16.06 -7.26
CA THR A 374 1.11 16.72 -7.86
C THR A 374 1.31 16.90 -9.37
N ARG A 375 2.49 17.39 -9.81
CA ARG A 375 2.84 17.54 -11.23
C ARG A 375 2.78 16.20 -11.97
N ARG A 376 3.43 15.17 -11.44
CA ARG A 376 3.44 13.81 -12.03
C ARG A 376 2.04 13.19 -12.12
N SER A 377 1.16 13.51 -11.17
CA SER A 377 -0.16 12.85 -11.07
C SER A 377 -1.30 13.60 -11.77
N TYR A 378 -1.21 14.93 -11.93
CA TYR A 378 -2.36 15.76 -12.33
C TYR A 378 -2.11 16.76 -13.46
N VAL A 379 -0.85 16.99 -13.88
CA VAL A 379 -0.61 17.72 -15.12
C VAL A 379 -1.13 16.83 -16.24
N VAL A 380 -2.32 17.18 -16.73
CA VAL A 380 -2.74 16.80 -18.07
C VAL A 380 -1.84 17.62 -18.98
N THR A 381 -1.02 16.94 -19.79
CA THR A 381 -0.22 17.64 -20.78
C THR A 381 -1.23 18.28 -21.74
N SER A 382 -1.43 19.58 -21.63
CA SER A 382 -2.22 20.30 -22.63
C SER A 382 -1.40 20.27 -23.92
N GLU A 383 -1.96 19.72 -25.01
CA GLU A 383 -1.32 19.78 -26.33
C GLU A 383 -1.12 21.24 -26.78
N LEU A 384 -2.00 22.15 -26.34
CA LEU A 384 -1.86 23.58 -26.52
C LEU A 384 -1.29 24.22 -25.25
N VAL A 385 -0.06 24.76 -25.34
CA VAL A 385 0.53 25.57 -24.27
C VAL A 385 -0.31 26.83 -24.08
N ASP A 386 -0.48 27.28 -22.84
CA ASP A 386 -1.27 28.48 -22.50
C ASP A 386 -0.85 29.66 -23.41
N PRO A 387 -1.77 30.26 -24.20
CA PRO A 387 -1.46 31.38 -25.09
C PRO A 387 -0.83 32.58 -24.38
N VAL A 388 -1.01 32.73 -23.05
CA VAL A 388 -0.30 33.73 -22.24
C VAL A 388 1.23 33.60 -22.36
N THR A 389 1.74 32.40 -22.68
CA THR A 389 3.17 32.24 -22.99
C THR A 389 3.59 32.95 -24.26
N ALA A 390 2.71 33.08 -25.25
CA ALA A 390 2.95 33.91 -26.43
C ALA A 390 2.89 35.40 -26.04
N ASP A 391 1.89 35.82 -25.28
CA ASP A 391 1.77 37.21 -24.80
C ASP A 391 3.01 37.67 -23.99
N ILE A 392 3.51 36.80 -23.09
CA ILE A 392 4.74 37.07 -22.31
C ILE A 392 5.97 37.18 -23.22
N MET A 393 6.03 36.37 -24.28
CA MET A 393 7.15 36.42 -25.24
C MET A 393 7.04 37.66 -26.14
N ASP A 394 5.84 38.04 -26.57
CA ASP A 394 5.61 39.26 -27.33
C ASP A 394 5.96 40.50 -26.50
N ASP A 395 5.60 40.54 -25.21
CA ASP A 395 5.98 41.62 -24.29
C ASP A 395 7.49 41.67 -24.02
N ALA A 396 8.15 40.51 -23.88
CA ALA A 396 9.58 40.42 -23.61
C ALA A 396 10.45 40.82 -24.82
N PHE A 397 9.89 40.75 -26.03
CA PHE A 397 10.57 41.04 -27.29
C PHE A 397 9.90 42.16 -28.10
N ALA A 398 9.02 42.95 -27.46
CA ALA A 398 8.42 44.12 -28.09
C ALA A 398 9.51 45.12 -28.47
N ASP A 399 9.54 45.52 -29.75
CA ASP A 399 10.54 46.43 -30.31
C ASP A 399 10.41 47.81 -29.63
N PRO A 400 11.46 48.33 -28.97
CA PRO A 400 11.39 49.60 -28.27
C PRO A 400 11.48 50.75 -29.28
N LEU A 401 10.33 51.10 -29.89
CA LEU A 401 10.17 52.33 -30.67
C LEU A 401 9.55 53.45 -29.82
#